data_AF-X1IZB3-F1
#
_entry.id   AF-X1IZB3-F1
#
_cell.length_a   1.000
_cell.length_b   1.000
_cell.length_c   1.000
_cell.angle_alpha   90.00
_cell.angle_beta   90.00
_cell.angle_gamma   90.00
#
_symmetry.space_group_name_H-M   'P 1'
#
loop_
_entity.id
_entity.type
_entity.pdbx_description
1 polymer ?
#
loop_
_entity_poly.entity_id
_entity_poly.type
_entity_poly.pdbx_seq_one_letter_code
_entity_poly.pdbx_strand_id
1 'polypeptide(L)'
;MAWVMPAITGVWAVMEVVAFIQFIEEEAIQSAALGAFLAIRQRNTKAAWKAIILLETEIIPHLDRINREIGWASPYSWGCFHDFVVASQLNVEIYKELCFAMPK
;
A
#
# COMPACT_ATOMS: atom_id res chain seq x y z
N MET A 1 -37.11 -9.63 10.44
CA MET A 1 -36.85 -8.18 10.58
C MET A 1 -35.95 -7.87 11.79
N ALA A 2 -36.32 -8.23 13.03
CA ALA A 2 -35.56 -7.85 14.25
C ALA A 2 -34.12 -8.40 14.35
N TRP A 3 -33.84 -9.58 13.79
CA TRP A 3 -32.50 -10.20 13.80
C TRP A 3 -31.63 -9.83 12.59
N VAL A 4 -32.23 -9.20 11.57
CA VAL A 4 -31.54 -8.85 10.32
C VAL A 4 -30.72 -7.58 10.51
N MET A 5 -31.25 -6.58 11.24
CA MET A 5 -30.53 -5.32 11.48
C MET A 5 -29.24 -5.47 12.31
N PRO A 6 -29.21 -6.25 13.42
CA PRO A 6 -27.99 -6.50 14.18
C PRO A 6 -26.93 -7.28 13.39
N ALA A 7 -27.36 -8.24 12.56
CA ALA A 7 -26.46 -9.01 11.71
C ALA A 7 -25.81 -8.13 10.62
N ILE A 8 -26.59 -7.25 9.98
CA ILE A 8 -26.09 -6.29 8.99
C ILE A 8 -25.09 -5.32 9.63
N THR A 9 -25.38 -4.80 10.83
CA THR A 9 -24.46 -3.89 11.54
C THR A 9 -23.16 -4.58 11.96
N GLY A 10 -23.22 -5.86 12.36
CA GLY A 10 -22.02 -6.64 12.65
C GLY A 10 -21.14 -6.86 11.42
N VAL A 11 -21.74 -7.20 10.27
CA VAL A 11 -20.99 -7.37 9.01
C VAL A 11 -20.37 -6.04 8.57
N TRP A 12 -21.10 -4.93 8.69
CA TRP A 12 -20.57 -3.60 8.38
C TRP A 12 -19.34 -3.24 9.20
N ALA A 13 -19.35 -3.50 10.51
CA ALA A 13 -18.21 -3.23 11.38
C ALA A 13 -16.96 -4.05 10.99
N VAL A 14 -17.15 -5.31 10.56
CA VAL A 14 -16.03 -6.14 10.06
C VAL A 14 -15.45 -5.58 8.77
N MET A 15 -16.32 -5.20 7.81
CA MET A 15 -15.89 -4.59 6.55
C MET A 15 -15.09 -3.30 6.82
N GLU A 16 -15.56 -2.45 7.73
CA GLU A 16 -14.91 -1.20 8.09
C GLU A 16 -13.53 -1.42 8.71
N VAL A 17 -13.39 -2.38 9.63
CA VAL A 17 -12.09 -2.72 10.24
C VAL A 17 -11.10 -3.23 9.20
N VAL A 18 -11.54 -4.10 8.28
CA VAL A 18 -10.69 -4.62 7.20
C VAL A 18 -10.24 -3.47 6.29
N ALA A 19 -11.16 -2.62 5.85
CA ALA A 19 -10.83 -1.46 5.04
C ALA A 19 -9.85 -0.51 5.75
N PHE A 20 -10.01 -0.32 7.07
CA PHE A 20 -9.13 0.52 7.86
C PHE A 20 -7.71 -0.04 7.97
N ILE A 21 -7.54 -1.36 8.13
CA ILE A 21 -6.22 -2.01 8.12
C ILE A 21 -5.53 -1.79 6.77
N GLN A 22 -6.26 -2.02 5.68
CA GLN A 22 -5.72 -1.79 4.33
C GLN A 22 -5.32 -0.33 4.09
N PHE A 23 -6.10 0.61 4.63
CA PHE A 23 -5.81 2.05 4.54
C PHE A 23 -4.54 2.45 5.31
N ILE A 24 -4.29 1.87 6.49
CA ILE A 24 -3.04 2.13 7.24
C ILE A 24 -1.81 1.73 6.42
N GLU A 25 -1.88 0.58 5.75
CA GLU A 25 -0.79 0.09 4.90
C GLU A 25 -0.62 0.96 3.65
N GLU A 26 -1.71 1.45 3.06
CA GLU A 26 -1.67 2.40 1.95
C GLU A 26 -0.92 3.68 2.34
N GLU A 27 -1.28 4.30 3.47
CA GLU A 27 -0.62 5.50 3.99
C GLU A 27 0.86 5.26 4.31
N ALA A 28 1.22 4.07 4.79
CA ALA A 28 2.61 3.68 5.02
C ALA A 28 3.40 3.61 3.70
N ILE A 29 2.82 3.03 2.64
CA ILE A 29 3.41 2.97 1.30
C ILE A 29 3.59 4.39 0.74
N GLN A 30 2.56 5.23 0.81
CA GLN A 30 2.63 6.61 0.32
C GLN A 30 3.70 7.42 1.06
N SER A 31 3.81 7.24 2.38
CA SER A 31 4.84 7.89 3.20
C SER A 31 6.26 7.45 2.82
N ALA A 32 6.49 6.16 2.63
CA ALA A 32 7.79 5.64 2.20
C ALA A 32 8.12 6.05 0.75
N ALA A 33 7.13 6.08 -0.14
CA ALA A 33 7.26 6.56 -1.52
C ALA A 33 7.64 8.04 -1.58
N LEU A 34 7.03 8.88 -0.73
CA LEU A 34 7.41 10.29 -0.57
C LEU A 34 8.85 10.41 -0.07
N GLY A 35 9.26 9.58 0.89
CA GLY A 35 10.64 9.51 1.38
C GLY A 35 11.65 9.16 0.27
N ALA A 36 11.33 8.16 -0.57
CA ALA A 36 12.13 7.79 -1.73
C ALA A 36 12.26 8.97 -2.72
N PHE A 37 11.14 9.61 -3.06
CA PHE A 37 11.11 10.76 -3.95
C PHE A 37 11.96 11.93 -3.43
N LEU A 38 11.85 12.29 -2.16
CA LEU A 38 12.65 13.35 -1.54
C LEU A 38 14.14 13.01 -1.56
N ALA A 39 14.51 11.76 -1.28
CA ALA A 39 15.88 11.30 -1.34
C ALA A 39 16.46 11.37 -2.76
N ILE A 40 15.68 10.97 -3.78
CA ILE A 40 16.04 11.10 -5.19
C ILE A 40 16.24 12.57 -5.55
N ARG A 41 15.33 13.46 -5.15
CA ARG A 41 15.44 14.90 -5.39
C ARG A 41 16.69 15.52 -4.77
N GLN A 42 17.12 15.04 -3.62
CA GLN A 42 18.35 15.47 -2.94
C GLN A 42 19.61 14.79 -3.49
N ARG A 43 19.49 13.96 -4.53
CA ARG A 43 20.58 13.12 -5.09
C ARG A 43 21.21 12.19 -4.05
N ASN A 44 20.49 11.86 -2.99
CA ASN A 44 20.93 10.91 -1.97
C ASN A 44 20.50 9.50 -2.36
N THR A 45 21.23 8.91 -3.30
CA THR A 45 20.94 7.57 -3.83
C THR A 45 20.90 6.50 -2.76
N LYS A 46 21.77 6.57 -1.75
CA LYS A 46 21.80 5.61 -0.64
C LYS A 46 20.51 5.63 0.18
N ALA A 47 19.98 6.81 0.47
CA ALA A 47 18.71 6.93 1.19
C ALA A 47 17.52 6.52 0.30
N ALA A 48 17.54 6.89 -0.98
CA ALA A 48 16.52 6.48 -1.94
C ALA A 48 16.43 4.96 -2.06
N TRP A 49 17.57 4.28 -2.22
CA TRP A 49 17.61 2.82 -2.29
C TRP A 49 17.09 2.13 -1.03
N LYS A 50 17.35 2.69 0.17
CA LYS A 50 16.77 2.15 1.41
C LYS A 50 15.25 2.21 1.40
N ALA A 51 14.67 3.33 0.97
CA ALA A 51 13.23 3.48 0.87
C ALA A 51 12.62 2.58 -0.21
N ILE A 52 13.29 2.46 -1.36
CA ILE A 52 12.90 1.56 -2.46
C ILE A 52 12.89 0.10 -2.00
N ILE A 53 13.95 -0.35 -1.31
CA ILE A 53 14.02 -1.72 -0.78
C ILE A 53 12.89 -1.95 0.22
N LEU A 54 12.67 -1.02 1.17
CA LEU A 54 11.59 -1.12 2.15
C LEU A 54 10.21 -1.28 1.49
N LEU A 55 9.93 -0.46 0.46
CA LEU A 55 8.70 -0.54 -0.31
C LEU A 55 8.55 -1.88 -1.01
N GLU A 56 9.58 -2.33 -1.71
CA GLU A 56 9.56 -3.54 -2.53
C GLU A 56 9.50 -4.83 -1.72
N THR A 57 10.26 -4.92 -0.63
CA THR A 57 10.45 -6.19 0.09
C THR A 57 9.50 -6.37 1.26
N GLU A 58 9.02 -5.28 1.86
CA GLU A 58 8.22 -5.34 3.09
C GLU A 58 6.80 -4.83 2.85
N ILE A 59 6.64 -3.52 2.61
CA ILE A 59 5.33 -2.87 2.79
C ILE A 59 4.36 -3.19 1.65
N ILE A 60 4.78 -3.13 0.39
CA ILE A 60 3.91 -3.44 -0.75
C ILE A 60 3.48 -4.92 -0.73
N PRO A 61 4.39 -5.90 -0.54
CA PRO A 61 3.98 -7.30 -0.40
C PRO A 61 3.07 -7.56 0.80
N HIS A 62 3.25 -6.80 1.90
CA HIS A 62 2.40 -6.93 3.08
C HIS A 62 0.96 -6.47 2.79
N LEU A 63 0.76 -5.34 2.12
CA LEU A 63 -0.57 -4.90 1.68
C LEU A 63 -1.21 -5.91 0.70
N ASP A 64 -0.46 -6.46 -0.27
CA ASP A 64 -0.98 -7.47 -1.20
C ASP A 64 -1.45 -8.72 -0.43
N ARG A 65 -0.65 -9.18 0.53
CA ARG A 65 -1.00 -10.31 1.39
C ARG A 65 -2.28 -10.04 2.19
N ILE A 66 -2.38 -8.89 2.85
CA ILE A 66 -3.59 -8.49 3.60
C ILE A 66 -4.81 -8.47 2.67
N ASN A 67 -4.67 -7.84 1.49
CA ASN A 67 -5.77 -7.73 0.54
C ASN A 67 -6.24 -9.11 0.03
N ARG A 68 -5.32 -10.07 -0.16
CA ARG A 68 -5.66 -11.44 -0.55
C ARG A 68 -6.28 -12.26 0.58
N GLU A 69 -5.76 -12.14 1.80
CA GLU A 69 -6.19 -12.97 2.94
C GLU A 69 -7.52 -12.52 3.53
N ILE A 70 -7.71 -11.21 3.72
CA ILE A 70 -8.86 -10.66 4.43
C ILE A 70 -9.66 -9.64 3.61
N GLY A 71 -9.13 -9.16 2.48
CA GLY A 71 -9.81 -8.12 1.68
C GLY A 71 -11.15 -8.57 1.09
N TRP A 72 -11.39 -9.88 0.91
CA TRP A 72 -12.71 -10.40 0.51
C TRP A 72 -13.82 -10.07 1.51
N ALA A 73 -13.46 -9.82 2.78
CA ALA A 73 -14.40 -9.40 3.82
C ALA A 73 -14.80 -7.91 3.68
N SER A 74 -14.12 -7.13 2.84
CA SER A 74 -14.49 -5.77 2.44
C SER A 74 -14.47 -5.64 0.91
N PRO A 75 -15.48 -6.21 0.20
CA PRO A 75 -15.47 -6.31 -1.26
C PRO A 75 -15.47 -4.96 -1.98
N TYR A 76 -15.96 -3.88 -1.34
CA TYR A 76 -15.95 -2.55 -1.93
C TYR A 76 -14.54 -1.94 -1.97
N SER A 77 -13.63 -2.33 -1.07
CA SER A 77 -12.26 -1.81 -1.02
C SER A 77 -11.23 -2.75 -1.64
N TRP A 78 -11.55 -4.04 -1.76
CA TRP A 78 -10.64 -5.06 -2.28
C TRP A 78 -10.01 -4.71 -3.63
N GLY A 79 -10.82 -4.29 -4.60
CA GLY A 79 -10.34 -3.89 -5.94
C GLY A 79 -9.46 -2.63 -5.89
N CYS A 80 -9.84 -1.65 -5.08
CA CYS A 80 -9.09 -0.41 -4.90
C CYS A 80 -7.66 -0.68 -4.41
N PHE A 81 -7.51 -1.54 -3.40
CA PHE A 81 -6.18 -1.89 -2.88
C PHE A 81 -5.38 -2.79 -3.81
N HIS A 82 -6.05 -3.61 -4.63
CA HIS A 82 -5.36 -4.38 -5.67
C HIS A 82 -4.73 -3.44 -6.70
N ASP A 83 -5.51 -2.50 -7.22
CA ASP A 83 -5.03 -1.51 -8.19
C ASP A 83 -3.95 -0.62 -7.58
N PHE A 84 -4.08 -0.24 -6.30
CA PHE A 84 -3.08 0.52 -5.57
C PHE A 84 -1.75 -0.22 -5.42
N VAL A 85 -1.78 -1.53 -5.13
CA VAL A 85 -0.56 -2.37 -5.06
C VAL A 85 0.15 -2.36 -6.41
N VAL A 86 -0.58 -2.57 -7.51
CA VAL A 86 -0.01 -2.57 -8.86
C VAL A 86 0.60 -1.21 -9.20
N ALA A 87 -0.12 -0.12 -8.90
CA ALA A 87 0.40 1.23 -9.10
C ALA A 87 1.66 1.51 -8.27
N SER A 88 1.71 1.00 -7.04
CA SER A 88 2.86 1.17 -6.13
C SER A 88 4.09 0.39 -6.61
N GLN A 89 3.90 -0.81 -7.16
CA GLN A 89 4.99 -1.60 -7.77
C GLN A 89 5.60 -0.86 -8.97
N LEU A 90 4.75 -0.33 -9.86
CA LEU A 90 5.20 0.48 -10.98
C LEU A 90 5.96 1.73 -10.50
N ASN A 91 5.49 2.38 -9.43
CA ASN A 91 6.18 3.54 -8.87
C ASN A 91 7.59 3.19 -8.36
N VAL A 92 7.75 2.02 -7.75
CA VAL A 92 9.06 1.50 -7.34
C VAL A 92 9.99 1.29 -8.54
N GLU A 93 9.48 0.73 -9.64
CA GLU A 93 10.27 0.57 -10.88
C GLU A 93 10.76 1.92 -11.41
N ILE A 94 9.88 2.92 -11.47
CA ILE A 94 10.23 4.29 -11.86
C ILE A 94 11.32 4.87 -10.94
N TYR A 95 11.19 4.69 -9.63
CA TYR A 95 12.21 5.17 -8.68
C TYR A 95 13.57 4.50 -8.87
N LYS A 96 13.60 3.21 -9.23
CA LYS A 96 14.85 2.50 -9.54
C LYS A 96 15.48 3.06 -10.81
N GLU A 97 14.70 3.26 -11.87
CA GLU A 97 15.19 3.86 -13.11
C GLU A 97 15.77 5.25 -12.89
N LEU A 98 15.08 6.10 -12.12
CA LEU A 98 15.57 7.43 -11.75
C LEU A 98 16.88 7.34 -10.95
N CYS A 99 17.00 6.36 -10.06
CA CYS A 99 18.24 6.14 -9.31
C CYS A 99 19.41 5.73 -10.21
N PHE A 100 19.17 4.91 -11.23
CA PHE A 100 20.20 4.49 -12.19
C PHE A 100 20.59 5.58 -13.19
N ALA A 101 19.63 6.42 -13.59
CA ALA A 101 19.84 7.52 -14.52
C ALA A 101 20.55 8.73 -13.89
N MET A 102 20.63 8.80 -12.56
CA MET A 102 21.32 9.90 -11.88
C MET A 102 22.82 9.90 -12.19
N PRO A 103 23.40 11.04 -12.62
CA PRO A 103 24.84 11.15 -12.80
C PRO A 103 25.55 10.94 -11.46
N LYS A 104 26.61 10.12 -11.46
CA LYS A 104 27.46 9.85 -10.30
C LYS A 104 28.13 11.11 -9.77
#